data_AF-A0A554XMW0-F1
#
_entry.id   AF-A0A554XMW0-F1
#
_cell.length_a   1.000
_cell.length_b   1.000
_cell.length_c   1.000
_cell.angle_alpha   90.00
_cell.angle_beta   90.00
_cell.angle_gamma   90.00
#
_symmetry.space_group_name_H-M   'P 1'
#
loop_
_entity.id
_entity.type
_entity.pdbx_description
1 polymer ?
#
loop_
_entity_poly.entity_id
_entity_poly.type
_entity_poly.pdbx_seq_one_letter_code
_entity_poly.pdbx_strand_id
1 'polypeptide(L)'
;MHASTRNGCATSGRAGAELIVTFNLQDFPAEALRPHGLVAQHPDDFVTDLLDQQPARTLEAAARHRRSLRHPPKTAEEYLDTLRAQGLTQTVAVLRRWTFAL
;
A
#
# COMPACT_ATOMS: atom_id res chain seq x y z
N MET A 1 -24.09 8.51 -22.14
CA MET A 1 -22.62 8.72 -22.09
C MET A 1 -22.15 8.43 -20.68
N HIS A 2 -21.33 7.39 -20.56
CA HIS A 2 -20.76 6.84 -19.34
C HIS A 2 -19.80 7.84 -18.68
N ALA A 3 -19.89 8.01 -17.36
CA ALA A 3 -18.74 8.15 -16.46
C ALA A 3 -19.24 8.14 -15.01
N SER A 4 -19.47 6.94 -14.46
CA SER A 4 -19.42 6.76 -13.00
C SER A 4 -17.96 6.81 -12.58
N THR A 5 -17.45 7.99 -12.27
CA THR A 5 -16.26 8.11 -11.42
C THR A 5 -16.75 8.31 -10.00
N ARG A 6 -17.15 7.21 -9.34
CA ARG A 6 -17.21 7.19 -7.89
C ARG A 6 -15.75 7.16 -7.41
N ASN A 7 -15.14 8.33 -7.24
CA ASN A 7 -14.02 8.44 -6.31
C ASN A 7 -14.60 8.15 -4.93
N GLY A 8 -14.49 6.89 -4.51
CA GLY A 8 -14.86 6.46 -3.17
C GLY A 8 -13.92 7.12 -2.18
N CYS A 9 -14.20 8.37 -1.81
CA CYS A 9 -13.66 8.96 -0.60
C CYS A 9 -14.35 8.23 0.56
N ALA A 10 -13.69 7.18 1.03
CA ALA A 10 -14.18 6.40 2.15
C ALA A 10 -14.01 7.23 3.42
N THR A 11 -15.10 7.25 4.21
CA THR A 11 -15.14 7.42 5.66
C THR A 11 -14.67 8.76 6.26
N SER A 12 -15.62 9.69 6.39
CA SER A 12 -15.69 10.54 7.59
C SER A 12 -16.24 9.69 8.74
N GLY A 13 -15.32 9.02 9.41
CA GLY A 13 -15.48 8.53 10.76
C GLY A 13 -14.25 9.04 11.49
N ARG A 14 -14.41 9.57 12.70
CA ARG A 14 -13.32 10.09 13.54
C ARG A 14 -12.27 9.00 13.74
N ALA A 15 -11.35 8.88 12.80
CA ALA A 15 -10.17 8.06 12.91
C ALA A 15 -9.08 9.03 13.33
N GLY A 16 -8.42 8.78 14.46
CA GLY A 16 -7.10 9.33 14.74
C GLY A 16 -6.08 8.72 13.77
N ALA A 17 -6.38 8.75 12.46
CA ALA A 17 -5.47 8.36 11.42
C ALA A 17 -4.52 9.54 11.26
N GLU A 18 -3.36 9.47 11.90
CA GLU A 18 -2.31 10.49 11.79
C GLU A 18 -1.63 10.45 10.40
N LEU A 19 -1.92 9.43 9.59
CA LEU A 19 -1.26 9.12 8.32
C LEU A 19 -2.25 8.84 7.18
N ILE A 20 -2.07 9.54 6.06
CA ILE A 20 -2.71 9.30 4.77
C ILE A 20 -1.70 8.56 3.89
N VAL A 21 -2.06 7.37 3.41
CA VAL A 21 -1.24 6.63 2.45
C VAL A 21 -1.77 6.88 1.03
N THR A 22 -0.98 7.52 0.17
CA THR A 22 -1.42 7.94 -1.18
C THR A 22 -0.29 7.99 -2.20
N PHE A 23 -0.59 7.64 -3.45
CA PHE A 23 0.33 7.84 -4.59
C PHE A 23 0.43 9.31 -5.00
N ASN A 24 -0.61 10.11 -4.74
CA ASN A 24 -0.69 11.50 -5.19
C ASN A 24 -0.28 12.46 -4.08
N LEU A 25 0.99 12.45 -3.67
CA LEU A 25 1.48 13.33 -2.60
C LEU A 25 1.26 14.82 -2.89
N GLN A 26 1.27 15.22 -4.16
CA GLN A 26 1.02 16.61 -4.58
C GLN A 26 -0.37 17.13 -4.19
N ASP A 27 -1.36 16.25 -4.10
CA ASP A 27 -2.75 16.61 -3.76
C ASP A 27 -2.93 16.76 -2.23
N PHE A 28 -1.92 16.32 -1.46
CA PHE A 28 -1.91 16.34 -0.01
C PHE A 28 -0.66 17.08 0.51
N PRO A 29 -0.50 18.37 0.20
CA PRO A 29 0.67 19.12 0.63
C PRO A 29 0.70 19.25 2.16
N ALA A 30 1.89 19.15 2.74
CA ALA A 30 2.08 19.13 4.20
C ALA A 30 1.46 20.35 4.89
N GLU A 31 1.46 21.53 4.26
CA GLU A 31 0.84 22.74 4.80
C GLU A 31 -0.67 22.60 5.03
N ALA A 32 -1.38 21.88 4.15
CA ALA A 32 -2.81 21.65 4.26
C ALA A 32 -3.14 20.57 5.29
N LEU A 33 -2.22 19.62 5.51
CA LEU A 33 -2.40 18.50 6.45
C LEU A 33 -2.05 18.85 7.89
N ARG A 34 -1.04 19.71 8.09
CA ARG A 34 -0.56 20.19 9.40
C ARG A 34 -1.66 20.64 10.36
N PRO A 35 -2.65 21.48 9.99
CA PRO A 35 -3.69 21.92 10.91
C PRO A 35 -4.59 20.77 11.39
N HIS A 36 -4.61 19.65 10.68
CA HIS A 36 -5.36 18.45 11.03
C HIS A 36 -4.52 17.39 11.75
N GLY A 37 -3.22 17.64 11.98
CA GLY A 37 -2.30 16.65 12.54
C GLY A 37 -2.08 15.45 11.62
N LEU A 38 -2.26 15.63 10.31
CA LEU A 38 -2.13 14.58 9.32
C LEU A 38 -0.77 14.68 8.62
N VAL A 39 -0.25 13.54 8.18
CA VAL A 39 0.87 13.46 7.24
C VAL A 39 0.49 12.57 6.07
N ALA A 40 1.03 12.85 4.87
CA ALA A 40 0.86 11.99 3.71
C ALA A 40 2.17 11.23 3.44
N GLN A 41 2.05 9.94 3.15
CA GLN A 41 3.18 9.08 2.81
C GLN A 41 2.83 8.24 1.57
N HIS A 42 3.84 8.01 0.75
CA HIS A 42 3.68 7.15 -0.41
C HIS A 42 3.52 5.69 0.04
N PRO A 43 2.66 4.88 -0.60
CA PRO A 43 2.42 3.50 -0.19
C PRO A 43 3.66 2.62 -0.26
N ASP A 44 4.59 2.87 -1.18
CA ASP A 44 5.84 2.10 -1.25
C ASP A 44 6.73 2.32 -0.02
N ASP A 45 6.85 3.57 0.44
CA ASP A 45 7.56 3.91 1.66
C ASP A 45 6.85 3.34 2.89
N PHE A 46 5.53 3.43 2.96
CA PHE A 46 4.74 2.91 4.07
C PHE A 46 4.92 1.39 4.23
N VAL A 47 4.80 0.61 3.15
CA VAL A 47 4.97 -0.85 3.24
C VAL A 47 6.42 -1.22 3.54
N THR A 48 7.39 -0.46 3.04
CA THR A 48 8.81 -0.67 3.36
C THR A 48 9.12 -0.41 4.84
N ASP A 49 8.57 0.67 5.41
CA ASP A 49 8.67 0.96 6.86
C ASP A 49 7.99 -0.13 7.70
N LEU A 50 6.81 -0.60 7.31
CA LEU A 50 6.15 -1.74 7.97
C LEU A 50 6.95 -3.05 7.87
N LEU A 51 7.70 -3.25 6.78
CA LEU A 51 8.58 -4.41 6.63
C LEU A 51 9.80 -4.31 7.55
N ASP A 52 10.32 -3.10 7.79
CA ASP A 52 11.43 -2.87 8.72
C ASP A 52 10.98 -3.04 10.18
N GLN A 53 9.85 -2.42 10.53
CA GLN A 53 9.34 -2.44 11.90
C GLN A 53 8.69 -3.77 12.29
N GLN A 54 7.94 -4.38 11.38
CA GLN A 54 7.11 -5.57 11.66
C GLN A 54 7.20 -6.64 10.55
N PRO A 55 8.40 -7.13 10.20
CA PRO A 55 8.61 -7.98 9.03
C PRO A 55 7.70 -9.20 8.99
N ALA A 56 7.56 -9.92 10.11
CA ALA A 56 6.76 -11.14 10.17
C ALA A 56 5.26 -10.89 9.87
N ARG A 57 4.67 -9.84 10.45
CA ARG A 57 3.26 -9.50 10.25
C ARG A 57 3.01 -9.00 8.83
N THR A 58 3.93 -8.19 8.32
CA THR A 58 3.83 -7.63 6.97
C THR A 58 3.98 -8.72 5.90
N LEU A 59 4.90 -9.67 6.10
CA LEU A 59 5.06 -10.85 5.23
C LEU A 59 3.83 -11.76 5.27
N GLU A 60 3.26 -12.04 6.46
CA GLU A 60 2.04 -12.82 6.58
C GLU A 60 0.86 -12.15 5.86
N ALA A 61 0.70 -10.83 6.02
CA ALA A 61 -0.34 -10.07 5.35
C ALA A 61 -0.18 -10.13 3.82
N ALA A 62 1.06 -9.98 3.31
CA ALA A 62 1.36 -10.08 1.88
C ALA A 62 1.08 -11.50 1.34
N ALA A 63 1.50 -12.54 2.05
CA ALA A 63 1.24 -13.93 1.70
C ALA A 63 -0.27 -14.25 1.67
N ARG A 64 -1.01 -13.76 2.67
CA ARG A 64 -2.48 -13.90 2.75
C ARG A 64 -3.15 -13.16 1.59
N HIS A 65 -2.70 -11.96 1.27
CA HIS A 65 -3.22 -11.19 0.14
C HIS A 65 -3.00 -11.94 -1.18
N ARG A 66 -1.78 -12.43 -1.44
CA ARG A 66 -1.49 -13.25 -2.61
C ARG A 66 -2.42 -14.46 -2.69
N ARG A 67 -2.57 -15.22 -1.60
CA ARG A 67 -3.46 -16.41 -1.55
C ARG A 67 -4.93 -16.06 -1.77
N SER A 68 -5.34 -14.83 -1.46
CA SER A 68 -6.70 -14.35 -1.72
C SER A 68 -6.95 -14.04 -3.20
N LEU A 69 -5.90 -13.79 -3.99
CA LEU A 69 -6.00 -13.63 -5.44
C LEU A 69 -6.18 -15.02 -6.08
N ARG A 70 -7.43 -15.46 -6.20
CA ARG A 70 -7.76 -16.80 -6.71
C ARG A 70 -8.03 -16.83 -8.22
N HIS A 71 -8.22 -15.67 -8.86
CA HIS A 71 -8.66 -15.57 -10.25
C HIS A 71 -7.95 -14.39 -10.98
N PRO A 72 -6.80 -14.63 -11.64
CA PRO A 72 -6.01 -15.87 -11.66
C PRO A 72 -5.21 -16.07 -10.35
N PRO A 73 -4.89 -17.32 -9.95
CA PRO A 73 -3.93 -17.58 -8.89
C PRO A 73 -2.55 -17.06 -9.31
N LYS A 74 -1.88 -16.33 -8.43
CA LYS A 74 -0.54 -15.77 -8.70
C LYS A 74 0.53 -16.50 -7.92
N THR A 75 1.63 -16.84 -8.58
CA THR A 75 2.88 -17.23 -7.92
C THR A 75 3.45 -16.06 -7.09
N ALA A 76 4.44 -16.33 -6.23
CA ALA A 76 5.13 -15.26 -5.50
C ALA A 76 5.76 -14.24 -6.47
N GLU A 77 6.37 -14.71 -7.57
CA GLU A 77 7.00 -13.83 -8.56
C GLU A 77 5.99 -12.97 -9.31
N GLU A 78 4.88 -13.55 -9.79
CA GLU A 78 3.83 -12.77 -10.46
C GLU A 78 3.17 -11.75 -9.53
N TYR A 79 3.04 -12.09 -8.25
CA TYR A 79 2.55 -11.16 -7.23
C TYR A 79 3.50 -9.98 -7.06
N LEU A 80 4.80 -10.25 -6.93
CA LEU A 80 5.82 -9.20 -6.83
C LEU A 80 5.91 -8.35 -8.09
N ASP A 81 5.77 -8.94 -9.27
CA ASP A 81 5.75 -8.20 -10.53
C ASP A 81 4.52 -7.27 -10.61
N THR A 82 3.37 -7.75 -10.12
CA THR A 82 2.15 -6.93 -10.02
C THR A 82 2.34 -5.73 -9.10
N LEU A 83 2.91 -5.94 -7.90
CA LEU A 83 3.19 -4.85 -6.96
C LEU A 83 4.15 -3.83 -7.58
N ARG A 84 5.17 -4.31 -8.30
CA ARG A 84 6.11 -3.45 -9.01
C ARG A 84 5.41 -2.62 -10.09
N ALA A 85 4.54 -3.24 -10.88
CA ALA A 85 3.76 -2.56 -11.91
C ALA A 85 2.80 -1.51 -11.33
N GLN A 86 2.40 -1.66 -10.06
CA GLN A 86 1.62 -0.67 -9.31
C GLN A 86 2.48 0.43 -8.65
N GLY A 87 3.79 0.45 -8.88
CA GLY A 87 4.70 1.46 -8.35
C GLY A 87 5.33 1.14 -6.99
N LEU A 88 5.11 -0.07 -6.45
CA LEU A 88 5.69 -0.50 -5.17
C LEU A 88 7.09 -1.11 -5.35
N THR A 89 7.99 -0.33 -5.95
CA THR A 89 9.27 -0.85 -6.45
C THR A 89 10.23 -1.18 -5.32
N GLN A 90 10.30 -0.36 -4.28
CA GLN A 90 11.16 -0.57 -3.10
C GLN A 90 10.66 -1.75 -2.27
N THR A 91 9.34 -1.80 -2.04
CA THR A 91 8.68 -2.91 -1.36
C THR A 91 9.03 -4.22 -2.03
N VAL A 92 8.94 -4.30 -3.36
CA VAL A 92 9.29 -5.50 -4.12
C VAL A 92 10.77 -5.86 -4.00
N ALA A 93 11.67 -4.87 -4.02
CA ALA A 93 13.10 -5.11 -3.84
C ALA A 93 13.39 -5.77 -2.48
N VAL A 94 12.70 -5.35 -1.42
CA VAL A 94 12.81 -5.95 -0.09
C VAL A 94 12.16 -7.34 -0.06
N LEU A 95 10.91 -7.45 -0.51
CA LEU A 95 10.13 -8.68 -0.49
C LEU A 95 10.74 -9.81 -1.33
N ARG A 96 11.50 -9.51 -2.38
CA ARG A 96 12.21 -10.53 -3.17
C ARG A 96 13.16 -11.37 -2.32
N ARG A 97 13.72 -10.81 -1.24
CA ARG A 97 14.58 -11.53 -0.28
C ARG A 97 13.80 -12.58 0.53
N TRP A 98 12.47 -12.45 0.57
CA TRP A 98 11.53 -13.26 1.35
C TRP A 98 10.57 -14.04 0.46
N THR A 99 10.90 -14.25 -0.82
CA THR A 99 10.01 -14.90 -1.81
C THR A 99 9.44 -16.24 -1.31
N PHE A 100 10.21 -17.00 -0.53
CA PHE A 100 9.79 -18.29 0.02
C PHE A 100 8.72 -18.18 1.13
N ALA A 101 8.62 -17.03 1.79
CA ALA A 101 7.64 -16.74 2.84
C ALA A 101 6.32 -16.17 2.30
N LEU A 102 6.28 -15.77 1.02
CA LEU A 102 5.10 -15.22 0.34
C LEU A 102 4.19 -16.33 -0.15
#